data_AF-A0A1H5XNF3-F1
#
_entry.id   AF-A0A1H5XNF3-F1
#
_cell.length_a   1.000
_cell.length_b   1.000
_cell.length_c   1.000
_cell.angle_alpha   90.00
_cell.angle_beta   90.00
_cell.angle_gamma   90.00
#
_symmetry.space_group_name_H-M   'P 1'
#
loop_
_entity.id
_entity.type
_entity.pdbx_description
1 polymer ?
#
loop_
_entity_poly.entity_id
_entity_poly.type
_entity_poly.pdbx_seq_one_letter_code
_entity_poly.pdbx_strand_id
1 'polypeptide(L)' 'MDEIPRQQVGNDLPSVLAEYGHLAAQLPGASRQRAEALRARLAELDELIDQHVARLSGLRETDPVSWS' A
#
# COMPACT_ATOMS: atom_id res chain seq x y z
N MET A 1 27.75 -4.77 14.33
CA MET A 1 27.19 -5.53 13.19
C MET A 1 25.76 -5.06 13.05
N ASP A 2 25.47 -4.39 11.95
CA ASP A 2 24.19 -3.78 11.64
C ASP A 2 23.06 -4.80 11.61
N GLU A 3 22.18 -4.74 12.60
CA GLU A 3 20.87 -5.37 12.55
C GLU A 3 20.00 -4.54 11.61
N ILE A 4 19.99 -4.89 10.32
CA ILE A 4 19.01 -4.37 9.37
C ILE A 4 17.63 -4.84 9.85
N PRO A 5 16.70 -3.94 10.25
CA PRO A 5 15.38 -4.36 10.69
C PRO A 5 14.62 -4.91 9.48
N ARG A 6 14.42 -6.23 9.44
CA ARG A 6 13.69 -6.96 8.39
C ARG A 6 12.17 -6.73 8.39
N GLN A 7 11.68 -5.56 8.80
CA GLN A 7 10.23 -5.35 9.02
C GLN A 7 9.64 -4.06 8.40
N GLN A 8 10.38 -3.32 7.57
CA GLN A 8 9.86 -2.05 7.03
C GLN A 8 9.82 -1.93 5.50
N VAL A 9 10.16 -2.99 4.74
CA VAL A 9 10.13 -2.95 3.27
C VAL A 9 8.70 -3.15 2.70
N GLY A 10 7.67 -2.73 3.43
CA GLY A 10 6.28 -2.92 2.97
C GLY A 10 5.24 -2.15 3.77
N ASN A 11 5.61 -1.01 4.34
CA ASN A 11 4.69 -0.20 5.14
C ASN A 11 4.73 1.28 4.76
N ASP A 12 5.26 1.59 3.58
CA ASP A 12 5.24 2.91 2.98
C ASP A 12 4.35 2.88 1.73
N LEU A 13 3.47 3.89 1.63
CA LEU A 13 2.47 4.00 0.56
C LEU A 13 3.06 3.84 -0.86
N PRO A 14 4.25 4.39 -1.20
CA PRO A 14 4.85 4.19 -2.53
C PRO A 14 5.13 2.73 -2.88
N SER A 15 5.64 1.94 -1.94
CA SER A 15 5.93 0.52 -2.16
C SER A 15 4.64 -0.29 -2.37
N VAL A 16 3.60 -0.02 -1.57
CA VAL A 16 2.28 -0.67 -1.69
C VAL A 16 1.63 -0.37 -3.04
N LEU A 17 1.71 0.89 -3.50
CA LEU A 17 1.20 1.29 -4.82
C LEU A 17 1.97 0.62 -5.98
N ALA A 18 3.29 0.48 -5.85
CA ALA A 18 4.12 -0.19 -6.85
C ALA A 18 3.77 -1.69 -6.95
N GLU A 19 3.60 -2.37 -5.80
CA GLU A 19 3.15 -3.77 -5.76
C GLU A 19 1.76 -3.92 -6.40
N TYR A 20 0.81 -3.04 -6.05
CA TYR A 20 -0.54 -3.04 -6.63
C TYR A 20 -0.50 -2.93 -8.16
N GLY A 21 0.23 -1.93 -8.69
CA GLY A 21 0.34 -1.73 -10.14
C GLY A 21 0.96 -2.94 -10.84
N HIS A 22 2.01 -3.53 -10.26
CA HIS A 22 2.67 -4.70 -10.80
C HIS A 22 1.75 -5.94 -10.84
N LEU A 23 0.96 -6.17 -9.79
CA LEU A 23 0.02 -7.29 -9.74
C LEU A 23 -1.19 -7.08 -10.65
N ALA A 24 -1.72 -5.86 -10.72
CA ALA A 24 -2.84 -5.51 -11.60
C ALA A 24 -2.46 -5.71 -13.08
N ALA A 25 -1.23 -5.37 -13.47
CA ALA A 25 -0.73 -5.59 -14.83
C ALA A 25 -0.66 -7.08 -15.23
N GLN A 26 -0.61 -8.01 -14.27
CA GLN A 26 -0.59 -9.46 -14.56
C GLN A 26 -1.98 -10.06 -14.79
N LEU A 27 -3.06 -9.37 -14.41
CA LEU A 27 -4.43 -9.90 -14.52
C LEU A 27 -4.86 -10.26 -15.95
N PRO A 28 -4.60 -9.42 -16.99
CA PRO A 28 -5.08 -9.70 -18.35
C PRO A 28 -4.49 -10.98 -18.97
N GLY A 29 -3.34 -11.45 -18.48
CA GLY A 29 -2.67 -12.67 -18.94
C GLY A 29 -2.77 -13.87 -17.99
N ALA A 30 -3.45 -13.73 -16.86
CA ALA A 30 -3.51 -14.76 -15.83
C ALA A 30 -4.55 -15.84 -16.15
N SER A 31 -4.25 -17.10 -15.80
CA SER A 31 -5.26 -18.16 -15.77
C SER A 31 -6.36 -17.84 -14.75
N ARG A 32 -7.55 -18.44 -14.88
CA ARG A 32 -8.69 -18.13 -14.01
C ARG A 32 -8.36 -18.25 -12.50
N GLN A 33 -7.68 -19.31 -12.11
CA GLN A 33 -7.27 -19.54 -10.71
C GLN A 33 -6.23 -18.50 -10.25
N ARG A 34 -5.26 -18.15 -11.11
CA ARG A 34 -4.26 -17.13 -10.80
C ARG A 34 -4.88 -15.73 -10.74
N ALA A 35 -5.85 -15.44 -11.60
CA ALA A 35 -6.57 -14.17 -11.60
C ALA A 35 -7.39 -14.01 -10.32
N GLU A 36 -7.98 -15.07 -9.78
CA GLU A 36 -8.68 -15.04 -8.49
C GLU A 36 -7.73 -14.75 -7.33
N ALA A 37 -6.58 -15.43 -7.28
CA ALA A 37 -5.54 -15.15 -6.30
C ALA A 37 -5.00 -13.71 -6.40
N LEU A 38 -4.77 -13.22 -7.63
CA LEU A 38 -4.35 -11.83 -7.86
C LEU A 38 -5.41 -10.82 -7.41
N ARG A 39 -6.69 -11.08 -7.66
CA ARG A 39 -7.78 -10.21 -7.19
C ARG A 39 -7.85 -10.14 -5.67
N ALA A 40 -7.73 -11.28 -4.98
CA ALA A 40 -7.69 -11.29 -3.51
C ALA A 40 -6.52 -10.46 -2.99
N ARG A 41 -5.33 -10.64 -3.57
CA ARG A 41 -4.14 -9.87 -3.17
C ARG A 41 -4.27 -8.37 -3.46
N LEU A 42 -4.87 -8.00 -4.58
CA LEU A 42 -5.11 -6.59 -4.91
C LEU A 42 -6.10 -5.94 -3.94
N ALA A 43 -7.11 -6.67 -3.48
CA ALA A 43 -8.04 -6.17 -2.46
C ALA A 43 -7.35 -5.90 -1.11
N GLU A 44 -6.45 -6.79 -0.67
CA GLU A 44 -5.64 -6.57 0.53
C GLU A 44 -4.78 -5.29 0.41
N LEU A 45 -4.18 -5.06 -0.76
CA LEU A 45 -3.37 -3.87 -1.01
C LEU A 45 -4.22 -2.60 -1.05
N ASP A 46 -5.44 -2.67 -1.57
CA ASP A 46 -6.39 -1.55 -1.61
C ASP A 46 -6.74 -1.09 -0.19
N GLU A 47 -7.04 -2.03 0.72
CA GLU A 47 -7.29 -1.73 2.13
C GLU A 47 -6.08 -1.08 2.82
N LEU A 48 -4.87 -1.53 2.49
CA LEU A 48 -3.64 -0.93 3.02
C LEU A 48 -3.42 0.49 2.48
N ILE A 49 -3.75 0.75 1.22
CA ILE A 49 -3.69 2.09 0.61
C ILE A 49 -4.68 3.01 1.33
N ASP A 50 -5.92 2.57 1.53
CA ASP A 50 -6.95 3.35 2.24
C ASP A 50 -6.52 3.69 3.66
N GLN A 51 -5.95 2.74 4.41
CA GLN A 51 -5.41 2.98 5.75
C GLN A 51 -4.28 4.02 5.74
N HIS A 52 -3.41 3.99 4.73
CA HIS A 52 -2.34 5.00 4.58
C HIS A 52 -2.91 6.37 4.25
N VAL A 53 -3.87 6.46 3.33
CA VAL A 53 -4.53 7.72 2.95
C VAL A 53 -5.29 8.31 4.14
N ALA A 54 -6.02 7.49 4.91
CA ALA A 54 -6.72 7.93 6.11
C ALA A 54 -5.75 8.46 7.18
N ARG A 55 -4.63 7.76 7.41
CA ARG A 55 -3.59 8.21 8.34
C ARG A 55 -3.01 9.56 7.92
N LEU A 56 -2.64 9.72 6.66
CA LEU A 56 -2.09 10.96 6.11
C LEU A 56 -3.10 12.12 6.16
N SER A 57 -4.38 11.83 5.90
CA SER A 57 -5.45 12.82 5.95
C SER A 57 -5.74 13.27 7.38
N GLY A 58 -5.72 12.34 8.35
CA GLY A 58 -5.89 12.65 9.78
C GLY A 58 -4.71 13.41 10.38
N LEU A 59 -3.47 13.13 9.94
CA LEU A 59 -2.29 13.92 10.32
C LEU A 59 -2.38 15.38 9.87
N ARG A 60 -3.02 15.63 8.72
CA ARG A 60 -3.18 16.98 8.16
C ARG A 60 -4.19 17.85 8.93
N GLU A 61 -5.09 17.24 9.70
CA GLU A 61 -6.08 17.97 10.53
C GLU A 61 -5.48 18.43 11.88
N THR A 62 -4.33 17.88 12.28
CA THR A 62 -3.66 18.19 13.55
C THR A 62 -2.57 19.27 13.47
N ASP A 63 -2.40 19.96 12.33
CA ASP A 63 -1.57 21.16 12.26
C ASP A 63 -2.44 22.42 12.46
N PRO A 64 -2.67 22.90 13.70
CA PRO A 64 -3.07 24.28 13.89
C PRO A 64 -1.88 25.13 13.44
N VAL A 65 -2.01 25.75 12.27
CA VAL A 65 -1.03 26.72 11.81
C VAL A 65 -1.01 27.88 12.80
N SER A 66 -0.12 27.81 13.79
CA SER A 66 0.13 28.89 14.73
C SER A 66 1.04 29.90 14.04
N TRP A 67 0.42 30.84 13.32
CA TRP A 67 1.08 32.10 13.00
C TRP A 67 1.10 32.96 14.27
N SER A 68 2.24 32.93 14.96
CA SER A 68 2.61 33.91 15.99
C SER A 68 3.58 34.92 15.41
#